data_AF-A0A926NNX6-F1
#
_entry.id   AF-A0A926NNX6-F1
#
_cell.length_a   1.000
_cell.length_b   1.000
_cell.length_c   1.000
_cell.angle_alpha   90.00
_cell.angle_beta   90.00
_cell.angle_gamma   90.00
#
_symmetry.space_group_name_H-M   'P 1'
#
loop_
_entity.id
_entity.type
_entity.pdbx_description
1 polymer ?
#
loop_
_entity_poly.entity_id
_entity_poly.type
_entity_poly.pdbx_seq_one_letter_code
_entity_poly.pdbx_strand_id
1 'polypeptide(L)' 'MKLHYIVLSGALFAQIAGYIFLFIYWPVSIGLFIISFLGVIALVLLLIKSRLKEKKEDENNDYRDY' A
#
# COMPACT_ATOMS: atom_id res chain seq x y z
N MET A 1 -0.68 -2.97 -12.72
CA MET A 1 -1.08 -4.08 -11.83
C MET A 1 0.05 -4.65 -10.97
N LYS A 2 1.28 -4.87 -11.47
CA LYS A 2 2.38 -5.51 -10.70
C LYS A 2 2.81 -4.79 -9.40
N LEU A 3 2.81 -3.46 -9.36
CA LEU A 3 3.33 -2.70 -8.21
C LEU A 3 2.50 -2.89 -6.94
N HIS A 4 1.17 -2.91 -7.06
CA HIS A 4 0.28 -3.07 -5.90
C HIS A 4 0.50 -4.42 -5.22
N TYR A 5 0.66 -5.50 -5.98
CA TYR A 5 0.92 -6.84 -5.42
C TYR A 5 2.26 -6.93 -4.68
N ILE A 6 3.31 -6.29 -5.20
CA ILE A 6 4.65 -6.28 -4.57
C ILE A 6 4.59 -5.56 -3.22
N VAL A 7 3.93 -4.40 -3.18
CA VAL A 7 3.80 -3.63 -1.94
C VAL A 7 2.92 -4.38 -0.93
N LEU A 8 1.87 -5.06 -1.40
CA LEU A 8 0.97 -5.85 -0.55
C LEU A 8 1.69 -7.09 0.03
N SER A 9 2.47 -7.81 -0.79
CA SER A 9 3.29 -8.91 -0.29
C SER A 9 4.36 -8.43 0.71
N GLY A 10 5.01 -7.29 0.43
CA GLY A 10 6.01 -6.71 1.33
C GLY A 10 5.42 -6.31 2.68
N ALA A 11 4.22 -5.72 2.67
CA ALA A 11 3.50 -5.36 3.90
C ALA A 11 3.14 -6.59 4.75
N LEU A 12 2.71 -7.70 4.11
CA LEU A 12 2.41 -8.96 4.79
C LEU A 12 3.66 -9.57 5.43
N PHE A 13 4.78 -9.63 4.71
CA PHE A 13 6.04 -10.13 5.26
C PHE A 13 6.55 -9.27 6.42
N ALA A 14 6.44 -7.94 6.32
CA ALA A 14 6.81 -7.04 7.39
C ALA A 14 5.95 -7.22 8.65
N GLN A 15 4.65 -7.50 8.49
CA GLN A 15 3.74 -7.80 9.60
C GLN A 15 4.12 -9.12 10.30
N ILE A 16 4.34 -10.18 9.53
CA ILE A 16 4.73 -11.50 10.07
C ILE A 16 6.08 -11.38 10.80
N ALA A 17 7.06 -10.69 10.21
CA ALA A 17 8.33 -10.42 10.85
C ALA A 17 8.18 -9.61 12.15
N GLY A 18 7.29 -8.60 12.16
CA GLY A 18 6.98 -7.79 13.35
C GLY A 18 6.40 -8.60 14.51
N TYR A 19 5.48 -9.54 14.22
CA TYR A 19 4.94 -10.47 15.22
C TYR A 19 6.01 -11.43 15.77
N ILE A 20 6.92 -11.93 14.93
CA ILE A 20 8.01 -12.80 15.37
C ILE A 20 8.98 -12.03 16.28
N PHE A 21 9.34 -10.80 15.90
CA PHE A 21 10.23 -9.95 16.68
C PHE A 21 9.61 -9.43 17.98
N LEU A 22 8.28 -9.46 18.13
CA LEU A 22 7.58 -9.06 19.35
C LEU A 22 8.02 -9.89 20.57
N PHE A 23 8.36 -11.16 20.34
CA PHE A 23 8.82 -12.08 21.39
C PHE A 23 10.33 -12.06 21.62
N ILE A 24 11.11 -11.46 20.71
CA ILE A 24 12.58 -11.42 20.77
C ILE A 24 13.06 -10.07 21.30
N TYR A 25 12.53 -8.96 20.78
CA TYR A 25 12.96 -7.60 21.13
C TYR A 25 11.80 -6.61 20.92
N TRP A 26 11.05 -6.34 21.99
CA TRP A 26 9.86 -5.47 21.97
C TRP A 26 10.07 -4.06 21.37
N PRO A 27 11.23 -3.37 21.52
CA PRO A 27 11.41 -2.03 20.94
C PRO A 27 11.53 -2.07 19.42
N VAL A 28 12.16 -3.12 18.87
CA VAL A 28 12.31 -3.33 17.43
C VAL A 28 10.96 -3.66 16.79
N SER A 29 10.13 -4.44 17.50
CA SER A 29 8.78 -4.78 17.05
C SER A 29 7.91 -3.53 16.86
N ILE A 30 7.96 -2.57 17.79
CA ILE A 30 7.23 -1.29 17.65
C ILE A 30 7.64 -0.54 16.37
N GLY A 31 8.93 -0.47 16.08
CA GLY A 31 9.43 0.14 14.84
C GLY A 31 8.90 -0.55 13.59
N LEU A 32 8.90 -1.89 13.57
CA LEU A 32 8.37 -2.69 12.46
C LEU A 32 6.85 -2.49 12.28
N PHE A 33 6.09 -2.40 13.37
CA PHE A 33 4.65 -2.12 13.30
C PHE A 33 4.36 -0.74 12.74
N ILE A 34 5.12 0.29 13.13
CA ILE A 34 4.96 1.65 12.59
C ILE A 34 5.26 1.67 11.09
N ILE A 35 6.35 1.04 10.66
CA ILE A 35 6.72 0.95 9.24
C ILE A 35 5.65 0.19 8.45
N SER A 36 5.14 -0.91 9.00
CA SER A 36 4.07 -1.68 8.38
C SER A 36 2.79 -0.85 8.23
N PHE A 37 2.40 -0.11 9.28
CA PHE A 37 1.25 0.78 9.25
C PHE A 37 1.38 1.89 8.19
N LEU A 38 2.56 2.51 8.11
CA LEU A 38 2.86 3.51 7.06
C LEU A 38 2.81 2.90 5.66
N GLY A 39 3.28 1.65 5.49
CA GLY A 39 3.19 0.92 4.23
C GLY A 39 1.75 0.68 3.77
N VAL A 40 0.86 0.35 4.70
CA VAL A 40 -0.58 0.21 4.42
C VAL A 40 -1.20 1.55 4.03
N ILE A 41 -0.87 2.65 4.73
CA ILE A 41 -1.33 4.00 4.37
C ILE A 41 -0.88 4.36 2.95
N ALA A 42 0.40 4.11 2.62
CA ALA A 42 0.94 4.38 1.30
C ALA A 42 0.21 3.57 0.21
N LEU A 43 -0.14 2.31 0.49
CA LEU A 43 -0.96 1.48 -0.40
C LEU A 43 -2.33 2.08 -0.66
N VAL A 44 -3.02 2.52 0.39
CA VAL A 44 -4.34 3.15 0.28
C VAL A 44 -4.26 4.42 -0.57
N LEU A 45 -3.26 5.27 -0.34
CA LEU A 45 -3.04 6.48 -1.14
C LEU A 45 -2.73 6.17 -2.61
N LEU A 46 -1.92 5.14 -2.88
CA LEU A 46 -1.64 4.68 -4.24
C LEU A 46 -2.90 4.21 -4.95
N LEU A 47 -3.75 3.44 -4.26
CA LEU A 47 -5.03 2.97 -4.78
C LEU A 47 -5.97 4.15 -5.09
N ILE A 48 -6.10 5.10 -4.16
CA ILE A 48 -6.91 6.31 -4.36
C ILE A 48 -6.39 7.10 -5.57
N LYS A 49 -5.07 7.30 -5.67
CA LYS A 49 -4.46 8.01 -6.80
C LYS A 49 -4.68 7.27 -8.13
N SER A 50 -4.60 5.94 -8.12
CA SER A 50 -4.90 5.11 -9.30
C SER A 50 -6.35 5.33 -9.76
N ARG A 51 -7.31 5.36 -8.83
CA ARG A 51 -8.73 5.58 -9.13
C ARG A 51 -9.02 7.01 -9.61
N LEU A 52 -8.38 8.01 -9.01
CA LEU A 52 -8.49 9.40 -9.44
C LEU A 52 -7.89 9.62 -10.83
N LYS A 53 -6.77 8.96 -11.12
CA LYS A 53 -6.16 9.01 -12.45
C LYS A 53 -7.08 8.40 -13.50
N GLU A 54 -7.67 7.25 -13.22
CA GLU A 54 -8.64 6.56 -14.09
C GLU A 54 -9.84 7.48 -14.40
N LYS A 55 -10.44 8.10 -13.38
CA LYS A 55 -11.51 9.10 -13.58
C LYS A 55 -11.09 10.30 -14.43
N LYS A 56 -9.88 10.81 -14.22
CA LYS A 56 -9.38 11.98 -14.96
C LYS A 56 -9.08 11.63 -16.42
N GLU A 57 -8.62 10.41 -16.69
CA GLU A 57 -8.47 9.92 -18.07
C GLU A 57 -9.84 9.76 -18.75
N ASP A 58 -10.87 9.28 -18.05
CA ASP A 58 -12.24 9.22 -18.59
C ASP A 58 -12.87 10.61 -18.83
N GLU A 59 -12.65 11.57 -17.92
CA GLU A 59 -13.19 12.93 -18.03
C GLU A 59 -12.50 13.75 -19.14
N ASN A 60 -11.26 13.39 -19.48
CA ASN A 60 -10.49 13.99 -20.58
C ASN A 60 -10.63 13.22 -21.89
N ASN A 61 -11.29 12.06 -21.88
CA ASN A 61 -11.66 11.33 -23.09
C ASN A 61 -13.00 11.90 -23.57
N ASP A 62 -12.95 12.70 -24.63
CA ASP A 62 -14.14 13.28 -25.25
C ASP A 62 -14.93 12.17 -25.94
N TYR A 63 -15.77 11.46 -25.18
CA TYR A 63 -16.68 10.41 -25.68
C TYR A 63 -17.77 10.95 -26.62
N ARG A 64 -17.68 12.22 -27.05
CA ARG A 64 -18.63 12.89 -27.96
C ARG A 64 -18.51 12.48 -29.42
N ASP A 65 -17.53 11.64 -29.76
CA ASP A 65 -17.28 11.14 -31.12
C ASP A 65 -17.73 9.67 -31.34
N TYR A 66 -18.66 9.17 -30.52
CA TYR A 66 -19.38 7.90 -30.73
C TYR A 66 -20.82 8.15 -31.18
#